data_AF-W2TN57-F1
#
_entry.id   AF-W2TN57-F1
#
_cell.length_a   1.000
_cell.length_b   1.000
_cell.length_c   1.000
_cell.angle_alpha   90.00
_cell.angle_beta   90.00
_cell.angle_gamma   90.00
#
_symmetry.space_group_name_H-M   'P 1'
#
loop_
_entity.id
_entity.type
_entity.pdbx_description
1 polymer ?
#
loop_
_entity_poly.entity_id
_entity_poly.type
_entity_poly.pdbx_seq_one_letter_code
_entity_poly.pdbx_strand_id
1 'polypeptide(L)'
;MYIATIEKANNLLNSLIETGELDRIGLIVVDELHMIGDGCRGTIIEQLLCKYLTKGFGQIIGMSATLSNIEELAGFLRAYVFTTSFRPVELHEFVRIGQTMWKVTTTGELELNAELPPNVNLNSTSLNPFN
;
A
#
# COMPACT_ATOMS: atom_id res chain seq x y z
N MET A 1 14.48 16.00 8.63
CA MET A 1 13.52 14.96 8.23
C MET A 1 12.73 15.49 7.04
N TYR A 2 12.79 14.81 5.90
CA TYR A 2 12.03 15.16 4.70
C TYR A 2 10.90 14.17 4.52
N ILE A 3 9.70 14.67 4.19
CA ILE A 3 8.54 13.85 3.81
C ILE A 3 8.16 14.27 2.40
N ALA A 4 8.14 13.33 1.48
CA ALA A 4 7.96 13.61 0.06
C ALA A 4 7.28 12.43 -0.63
N THR A 5 6.60 12.72 -1.74
CA THR A 5 6.16 11.68 -2.68
C THR A 5 7.38 11.06 -3.36
N ILE A 6 7.20 9.88 -3.95
CA ILE A 6 8.27 9.11 -4.61
C ILE A 6 8.98 9.96 -5.68
N GLU A 7 8.23 10.75 -6.46
CA GLU A 7 8.78 11.61 -7.51
C GLU A 7 9.65 12.73 -6.93
N LYS A 8 9.17 13.40 -5.87
CA LYS A 8 9.92 14.46 -5.20
C LYS A 8 11.16 13.91 -4.50
N ALA A 9 11.08 12.73 -3.90
CA ALA A 9 12.20 12.06 -3.26
C ALA A 9 13.29 11.67 -4.29
N ASN A 10 12.91 11.15 -5.46
CA ASN A 10 13.86 10.83 -6.54
C ASN A 10 14.56 12.09 -7.06
N ASN A 11 13.83 13.20 -7.21
CA ASN A 11 14.42 14.48 -7.61
C ASN A 11 15.39 15.02 -6.56
N LEU A 12 15.04 14.95 -5.27
CA LEU A 12 15.94 15.32 -4.18
C LEU A 12 17.21 14.47 -4.19
N LEU A 13 17.07 13.16 -4.33
CA LEU A 13 18.20 12.23 -4.40
C LEU A 13 19.13 12.56 -5.56
N ASN A 14 18.59 12.86 -6.74
CA ASN A 14 19.37 13.27 -7.90
C ASN A 14 20.16 14.55 -7.62
N SER A 15 19.52 15.57 -7.04
CA SER A 15 20.18 16.82 -6.69
C SER A 15 21.31 16.62 -5.68
N LEU A 16 21.14 15.74 -4.69
CA LEU A 16 22.18 15.40 -3.72
C LEU A 16 23.33 14.60 -4.35
N ILE A 17 23.05 13.75 -5.32
CA ILE A 17 24.08 13.05 -6.10
C ILE A 17 24.88 14.06 -6.95
N GLU A 18 24.22 15.00 -7.61
CA GLU A 18 24.86 16.02 -8.45
C GLU A 18 25.73 16.99 -7.65
N THR A 19 25.30 17.36 -6.45
CA THR A 19 26.03 18.25 -5.54
C THR A 19 27.11 17.53 -4.73
N GLY A 20 27.14 16.19 -4.77
CA GLY A 20 28.07 15.39 -3.99
C GLY A 20 27.73 15.31 -2.50
N GLU A 21 26.52 15.68 -2.12
CA GLU A 21 26.03 15.76 -0.72
C GLU A 21 25.14 14.57 -0.33
N LEU A 22 25.18 13.46 -1.08
CA LEU A 22 24.38 12.27 -0.80
C LEU A 22 24.70 11.67 0.59
N ASP A 23 25.92 11.91 1.08
CA ASP A 23 26.42 11.51 2.38
C ASP A 23 25.63 12.10 3.57
N ARG A 24 24.86 13.16 3.33
CA ARG A 24 23.97 13.75 4.33
C ARG A 24 22.74 12.87 4.63
N ILE A 25 22.41 11.90 3.76
CA ILE A 25 21.31 10.96 3.98
C ILE A 25 21.85 9.69 4.64
N GLY A 26 21.51 9.50 5.91
CA GLY A 26 21.83 8.27 6.66
C GLY A 26 20.73 7.21 6.68
N LEU A 27 19.49 7.58 6.33
CA LEU A 27 18.33 6.68 6.35
C LEU A 27 17.30 7.10 5.29
N ILE A 28 16.81 6.12 4.54
CA ILE A 28 15.63 6.27 3.69
C ILE A 28 14.54 5.32 4.19
N VAL A 29 13.35 5.85 4.41
CA VAL A 29 12.14 5.06 4.70
C VAL A 29 11.23 5.14 3.49
N VAL A 30 10.90 3.99 2.91
CA VAL A 30 9.96 3.87 1.79
C VAL A 30 8.70 3.22 2.30
N ASP A 31 7.63 4.01 2.40
CA ASP A 31 6.29 3.52 2.69
C ASP A 31 5.63 3.01 1.40
N GLU A 32 4.66 2.11 1.54
CA GLU A 32 3.97 1.45 0.44
C GLU A 32 4.89 0.84 -0.62
N LEU A 33 5.97 0.20 -0.18
CA LEU A 33 6.98 -0.41 -1.05
C LEU A 33 6.40 -1.48 -1.99
N HIS A 34 5.20 -2.02 -1.72
CA HIS A 34 4.46 -2.88 -2.66
C HIS A 34 4.21 -2.22 -4.02
N MET A 35 4.24 -0.88 -4.10
CA MET A 35 4.13 -0.12 -5.33
C MET A 35 5.33 -0.31 -6.27
N ILE A 36 6.40 -0.98 -5.84
CA ILE A 36 7.53 -1.31 -6.72
C ILE A 36 7.11 -2.15 -7.93
N GLY A 37 6.05 -2.97 -7.80
CA GLY A 37 5.47 -3.73 -8.91
C GLY A 37 4.47 -2.95 -9.77
N ASP A 38 4.17 -1.69 -9.46
CA ASP A 38 3.19 -0.87 -10.19
C ASP A 38 3.88 -0.05 -11.29
N GLY A 39 3.52 -0.26 -12.55
CA GLY A 39 4.24 0.20 -13.76
C GLY A 39 5.05 1.50 -13.60
N CYS A 40 4.40 2.67 -13.73
CA CYS A 40 5.13 3.95 -13.74
C CYS A 40 5.72 4.31 -12.38
N ARG A 41 5.04 4.01 -11.27
CA ARG A 41 5.49 4.42 -9.93
C ARG A 41 6.62 3.56 -9.41
N GLY A 42 6.52 2.25 -9.63
CA GLY A 42 7.52 1.25 -9.31
C GLY A 42 8.85 1.54 -9.99
N THR A 43 8.83 1.95 -11.26
CA THR A 43 10.05 2.38 -11.97
C THR A 43 10.79 3.50 -11.21
N ILE A 44 10.08 4.46 -10.62
CA ILE A 44 10.70 5.57 -9.88
C ILE A 44 11.25 5.08 -8.53
N ILE A 45 10.53 4.19 -7.85
CA ILE A 45 10.99 3.55 -6.61
C ILE A 45 12.28 2.76 -6.88
N GLU A 46 12.28 1.90 -7.89
CA GLU A 46 13.45 1.12 -8.31
C GLU A 46 14.63 2.02 -8.63
N GLN A 47 14.39 3.10 -9.38
CA GLN A 47 15.44 4.05 -9.73
C GLN A 47 16.04 4.74 -8.50
N LEU A 48 15.19 5.16 -7.55
CA LEU A 48 15.60 5.79 -6.30
C LEU A 48 16.43 4.81 -5.45
N LEU A 49 15.94 3.59 -5.26
CA LEU A 49 16.60 2.55 -4.47
C LEU A 49 17.93 2.12 -5.10
N CYS A 50 17.96 1.90 -6.42
CA CYS A 50 19.19 1.56 -7.15
C CYS A 50 20.28 2.62 -6.97
N LYS A 51 19.93 3.91 -7.11
CA LYS A 51 20.87 5.03 -6.93
C LYS A 51 21.43 5.03 -5.52
N TYR A 52 20.57 4.91 -4.51
CA TYR A 52 21.00 4.94 -3.13
C TYR A 52 21.82 3.71 -2.73
N LEU A 53 21.45 2.51 -3.20
CA LEU A 53 22.25 1.29 -2.98
C LEU A 53 23.64 1.35 -3.62
N THR A 54 23.78 2.08 -4.73
CA THR A 54 25.04 2.15 -5.48
C THR A 54 25.95 3.29 -4.98
N LYS A 55 25.37 4.40 -4.53
CA LYS A 55 26.10 5.64 -4.22
C LYS A 55 26.03 6.06 -2.75
N GLY A 56 24.96 5.67 -2.06
CA GLY A 56 24.75 5.97 -0.65
C GLY A 56 25.42 4.94 0.27
N PHE A 57 25.42 5.22 1.57
CA PHE A 57 25.99 4.35 2.59
C PHE A 57 25.09 4.15 3.81
N GLY A 58 23.90 4.76 3.82
CA GLY A 58 22.97 4.66 4.93
C GLY A 58 22.02 3.46 4.84
N GLN A 59 21.06 3.42 5.78
CA GLN A 59 20.08 2.34 5.88
C GLN A 59 18.86 2.61 4.98
N ILE A 60 18.22 1.53 4.51
CA ILE A 60 16.90 1.56 3.88
C ILE A 60 15.93 0.78 4.76
N ILE A 61 14.76 1.35 5.03
CA ILE A 61 13.63 0.67 5.68
C ILE A 61 12.46 0.71 4.69
N GLY A 62 12.01 -0.46 4.26
CA GLY A 62 10.83 -0.62 3.42
C GLY A 62 9.63 -1.07 4.25
N MET A 63 8.52 -0.35 4.15
CA MET A 63 7.23 -0.73 4.73
C MET A 63 6.26 -1.05 3.59
N SER A 64 5.49 -2.12 3.76
CA SER A 64 4.62 -2.64 2.70
C SER A 64 3.47 -3.44 3.29
N ALA A 65 2.37 -3.52 2.53
CA ALA A 65 1.37 -4.56 2.69
C ALA A 65 1.92 -5.93 2.24
N THR A 66 1.04 -6.94 2.17
CA THR A 66 1.36 -8.28 1.69
C THR A 66 1.94 -8.23 0.26
N LEU A 67 3.18 -8.65 0.11
CA LEU A 67 3.90 -8.69 -1.17
C LEU A 67 4.28 -10.13 -1.50
N SER A 68 3.89 -10.62 -2.68
CA SER A 68 4.11 -12.02 -3.09
C SER A 68 5.58 -12.36 -3.38
N ASN A 69 6.39 -11.37 -3.79
CA ASN A 69 7.81 -11.53 -4.13
C ASN A 69 8.76 -10.87 -3.11
N ILE A 70 8.39 -10.89 -1.82
CA ILE A 70 9.17 -10.23 -0.77
C ILE A 70 10.61 -10.75 -0.63
N GLU A 71 10.85 -12.03 -0.91
CA GLU A 71 12.20 -12.62 -0.85
C GLU A 71 13.15 -12.05 -1.90
N GLU A 72 12.65 -11.87 -3.12
CA GLU A 72 13.42 -11.26 -4.22
C GLU A 72 13.75 -9.81 -3.90
N LEU A 73 12.75 -9.06 -3.41
CA LEU A 73 12.94 -7.67 -3.00
C LEU A 73 13.93 -7.54 -1.84
N ALA A 74 13.89 -8.46 -0.88
CA ALA A 74 14.84 -8.51 0.23
C ALA A 74 16.27 -8.80 -0.27
N GLY A 75 16.41 -9.71 -1.23
CA GLY A 75 17.69 -9.97 -1.91
C GLY A 75 18.23 -8.73 -2.63
N PHE A 76 17.37 -8.05 -3.39
CA PHE A 76 17.72 -6.80 -4.07
C PHE A 76 18.19 -5.71 -3.11
N LEU A 77 17.48 -5.53 -1.98
CA LEU A 77 17.80 -4.53 -0.96
C LEU A 77 18.89 -4.97 0.03
N ARG A 78 19.34 -6.23 -0.03
CA ARG A 78 20.21 -6.86 0.99
C ARG A 78 19.64 -6.69 2.41
N ALA A 79 18.32 -6.84 2.53
CA ALA A 79 17.56 -6.52 3.72
C ALA A 79 17.06 -7.77 4.45
N TYR A 80 16.81 -7.63 5.75
CA TYR A 80 16.05 -8.61 6.52
C TYR A 80 14.55 -8.34 6.37
N VAL A 81 13.76 -9.41 6.27
CA VAL A 81 12.30 -9.33 6.17
C VAL A 81 11.69 -9.59 7.54
N PHE A 82 10.76 -8.73 7.93
CA PHE A 82 9.90 -8.94 9.09
C PHE A 82 8.44 -8.87 8.63
N THR A 83 7.64 -9.89 8.96
CA THR A 83 6.21 -9.94 8.63
C THR A 83 5.39 -10.26 9.87
N THR A 84 4.19 -9.67 9.93
CA THR A 84 3.21 -9.91 10.99
C THR A 84 1.81 -9.72 10.44
N SER A 85 0.85 -10.51 10.92
CA SER A 85 -0.58 -10.35 10.64
C SER A 85 -1.33 -9.60 11.76
N PHE A 86 -0.59 -9.03 12.72
CA PHE A 86 -1.19 -8.31 13.83
C PHE A 86 -1.96 -7.08 13.37
N ARG A 87 -3.22 -6.97 13.80
CA ARG A 87 -4.06 -5.80 13.61
C ARG A 87 -4.62 -5.34 14.96
N PRO A 88 -4.40 -4.09 15.38
CA PRO A 88 -4.89 -3.59 16.67
C PRO A 88 -6.42 -3.63 16.82
N VAL A 89 -7.14 -3.56 15.71
CA VAL A 89 -8.60 -3.61 15.66
C VAL A 89 -8.99 -4.78 14.77
N GLU A 90 -9.85 -5.67 15.29
CA GLU A 90 -10.34 -6.81 14.52
C GLU A 90 -11.08 -6.36 13.26
N LEU A 91 -10.84 -7.08 12.16
CA LEU A 91 -11.56 -6.89 10.91
C LEU A 91 -12.63 -7.99 10.78
N HIS A 92 -13.89 -7.59 10.62
CA HIS A 92 -14.97 -8.50 10.25
C HIS A 92 -15.28 -8.33 8.77
N GLU A 93 -15.12 -9.40 8.00
CA GLU A 93 -15.37 -9.42 6.56
C GLU A 93 -16.74 -10.04 6.29
N PHE A 94 -17.50 -9.44 5.36
CA PHE A 94 -18.81 -9.93 4.97
C PHE A 94 -18.98 -9.91 3.45
N VAL A 95 -19.71 -10.89 2.92
CA VAL A 95 -20.10 -11.00 1.51
C VAL A 95 -21.60 -10.96 1.40
N ARG A 96 -22.13 -10.11 0.51
CA ARG A 96 -23.55 -10.05 0.20
C ARG A 96 -23.88 -10.99 -0.97
N ILE A 97 -24.84 -11.88 -0.79
CA ILE A 97 -25.40 -12.73 -1.84
C ILE A 97 -26.91 -12.53 -1.88
N GLY A 98 -27.42 -11.83 -2.90
CA GLY A 98 -28.83 -11.45 -2.97
C GLY A 98 -29.26 -10.55 -1.80
N GLN A 99 -30.22 -11.03 -1.00
CA GLN A 99 -30.69 -10.38 0.23
C GLN A 99 -30.07 -11.00 1.49
N THR A 100 -29.00 -11.79 1.37
CA THR A 100 -28.33 -12.39 2.54
C THR A 100 -26.93 -11.82 2.68
N MET A 101 -26.53 -11.55 3.92
CA MET A 101 -25.17 -11.23 4.32
C MET A 101 -24.54 -12.46 4.95
N TRP A 102 -23.36 -12.81 4.46
CA TRP A 102 -22.55 -13.91 4.93
C TRP A 102 -21.31 -13.33 5.59
N LYS A 103 -21.00 -13.77 6.81
CA LYS A 103 -19.74 -13.44 7.48
C LYS A 103 -18.65 -14.37 6.95
N VAL A 104 -17.50 -13.82 6.62
CA VAL A 104 -16.31 -14.59 6.26
C VAL A 104 -15.59 -14.97 7.54
N THR A 105 -15.44 -16.27 7.77
CA THR A 105 -14.66 -16.81 8.89
C THR A 105 -13.16 -16.70 8.62
N THR A 106 -12.33 -16.89 9.65
CA THR A 106 -10.87 -16.89 9.50
C THR A 106 -10.33 -18.00 8.59
N THR A 107 -11.12 -19.05 8.33
CA THR A 107 -10.78 -20.14 7.39
C THR A 107 -11.25 -19.86 5.96
N GLY A 108 -11.98 -18.76 5.73
CA GLY A 108 -12.56 -18.40 4.43
C GLY A 108 -13.93 -19.03 4.15
N GLU A 109 -14.51 -19.75 5.10
CA GLU A 109 -15.88 -20.29 4.99
C GLU A 109 -16.94 -19.20 5.23
N LEU A 110 -18.10 -19.36 4.60
CA LEU A 110 -19.22 -18.42 4.69
C LEU A 110 -20.24 -18.89 5.74
N GLU A 111 -20.45 -18.07 6.77
CA GLU A 111 -21.50 -18.28 7.76
C GLU A 111 -22.65 -17.29 7.53
N LEU A 112 -23.89 -17.77 7.49
CA LEU A 112 -25.05 -16.89 7.33
C LEU A 112 -25.13 -15.94 8.53
N ASN A 113 -25.07 -14.63 8.27
CA ASN A 113 -25.08 -13.61 9.32
C ASN A 113 -26.44 -12.92 9.45
N ALA A 114 -27.04 -12.50 8.34
CA ALA A 114 -28.32 -11.80 8.37
C ALA A 114 -29.02 -11.81 7.01
N GLU A 115 -30.35 -11.69 7.04
CA GLU A 115 -31.13 -11.26 5.87
C GLU A 115 -31.22 -9.73 5.86
N LEU A 116 -30.89 -9.13 4.71
CA LEU A 116 -31.00 -7.72 4.46
C LEU A 116 -32.41 -7.36 4.01
N PRO A 117 -32.93 -6.19 4.44
CA PRO A 117 -34.18 -5.69 3.90
C PRO A 117 -34.09 -5.49 2.39
N PRO A 118 -35.22 -5.59 1.66
CA PRO A 118 -35.26 -5.25 0.24
C PRO A 118 -34.72 -3.83 0.02
N ASN A 119 -33.91 -3.66 -1.03
CA ASN A 119 -33.43 -2.35 -1.42
C ASN A 119 -34.66 -1.46 -1.69
N VAL A 120 -34.94 -0.51 -0.81
CA VAL A 120 -35.95 0.52 -1.08
C VAL A 120 -35.40 1.38 -2.20
N ASN A 121 -35.94 1.21 -3.41
CA ASN A 121 -35.60 2.07 -4.53
C ASN A 121 -35.98 3.51 -4.18
N LEU A 122 -34.98 4.35 -3.89
CA LEU A 122 -35.16 5.80 -3.67
C LEU A 122 -35.71 6.54 -4.91
N ASN A 123 -35.94 5.84 -6.03
CA ASN A 123 -36.39 6.39 -7.30
C ASN A 123 -37.91 6.25 -7.57
N SER A 124 -38.73 6.07 -6.53
CA SER A 124 -40.20 6.03 -6.68
C SER A 124 -40.96 6.97 -5.75
N THR A 125 -40.33 8.07 -5.34
CA THR A 125 -41.10 9.22 -4.83
C THR A 125 -41.35 10.16 -6.00
N SER A 126 -42.50 10.02 -6.63
CA SER A 126 -43.08 11.01 -7.53
C SER A 126 -43.31 12.33 -6.78
N LEU A 127 -42.32 13.22 -6.81
CA LEU A 127 -42.50 14.64 -6.56
C LEU A 127 -42.74 15.31 -7.91
N ASN A 128 -44.01 15.41 -8.32
CA ASN A 128 -44.43 16.39 -9.33
C ASN A 128 -44.44 17.77 -8.65
N PRO A 129 -43.54 18.72 -8.98
CA PRO A 129 -43.51 20.04 -8.33
C PRO A 129 -44.23 21.14 -9.14
N PHE A 130 -45.03 20.80 -10.14
CA PHE A 130 -45.78 21.80 -10.93
C PHE A 130 -47.26 21.44 -11.00
N ASN A 131 -48.01 21.89 -9.99
CA ASN A 131 -49.36 22.42 -10.13
C ASN A 131 -49.25 23.94 -10.05
#